data_AF-A0A836VFR2-F1
#
_entry.id   AF-A0A836VFR2-F1
#
_cell.length_a   1.000
_cell.length_b   1.000
_cell.length_c   1.000
_cell.angle_alpha   90.00
_cell.angle_beta   90.00
_cell.angle_gamma   90.00
#
_symmetry.space_group_name_H-M   'P 1'
#
loop_
_entity.id
_entity.type
_entity.pdbx_description
1 polymer ?
#
loop_
_entity_poly.entity_id
_entity_poly.type
_entity_poly.pdbx_seq_one_letter_code
_entity_poly.pdbx_strand_id
1 'polypeptide(L)'
;EILSLGSALELVKDLGDAGVVSGQYNLGNFNGTHGIGHSRMATESDVDIRSAHPYWAYPFNDVAVVHNGQLTNYWNWRRSLEHRGHRFMSNCDSELIAVYLADKMDRGFELEGAMQDSLEELDGVFTYVVATSDCLGMAKDLMGAKPMVLYESDDFVALASEEVAIRSIFPHEIDTFDPYEGEVRVWQL
;
A
#
# COMPACT_ATOMS: atom_id res chain seq x y z
N GLU A 1 -13.68 -10.05 -6.79
CA GLU A 1 -13.02 -10.67 -7.99
C GLU A 1 -11.54 -10.88 -7.68
N ILE A 2 -10.93 -12.01 -8.10
CA ILE A 2 -9.48 -12.22 -7.97
C ILE A 2 -8.82 -11.53 -9.17
N LEU A 3 -8.14 -10.41 -8.93
CA LEU A 3 -7.61 -9.53 -9.97
C LEU A 3 -6.13 -9.80 -10.31
N SER A 4 -5.43 -10.55 -9.47
CA SER A 4 -4.02 -10.93 -9.63
C SER A 4 -3.73 -12.28 -8.98
N LEU A 5 -2.90 -13.06 -9.66
CA LEU A 5 -2.16 -14.18 -9.07
C LEU A 5 -0.70 -13.96 -9.46
N GLY A 6 0.04 -13.26 -8.59
CA GLY A 6 1.49 -13.26 -8.66
C GLY A 6 2.02 -14.63 -8.24
N SER A 7 3.30 -14.90 -8.50
CA SER A 7 3.95 -16.10 -7.95
C SER A 7 4.05 -16.05 -6.42
N ALA A 8 4.01 -14.84 -5.84
CA ALA A 8 4.17 -14.60 -4.40
C ALA A 8 3.05 -13.77 -3.77
N LEU A 9 2.22 -13.06 -4.56
CA LEU A 9 1.20 -12.16 -4.04
C LEU A 9 -0.23 -12.56 -4.43
N GLU A 10 -1.08 -12.74 -3.42
CA GLU A 10 -2.52 -12.99 -3.56
C GLU A 10 -3.30 -11.70 -3.24
N LEU A 11 -4.19 -11.28 -4.15
CA LEU A 11 -4.91 -10.01 -4.03
C LEU A 11 -6.42 -10.23 -4.09
N VAL A 12 -7.10 -9.86 -3.01
CA VAL A 12 -8.54 -10.00 -2.83
C VAL A 12 -9.18 -8.64 -2.61
N LYS A 13 -10.24 -8.37 -3.37
CA LYS A 13 -11.07 -7.16 -3.24
C LYS A 13 -12.52 -7.49 -3.48
N ASP A 14 -13.38 -6.95 -2.62
CA ASP A 14 -14.82 -6.98 -2.84
C ASP A 14 -15.53 -5.88 -2.05
N LEU A 15 -16.83 -5.75 -2.31
CA LEU A 15 -17.71 -4.83 -1.61
C LEU A 15 -18.26 -5.46 -0.34
N GLY A 16 -18.36 -4.65 0.71
CA GLY A 16 -18.93 -5.04 2.00
C GLY A 16 -18.00 -4.74 3.17
N ASP A 17 -18.48 -5.09 4.35
CA ASP A 17 -17.67 -5.03 5.57
C ASP A 17 -16.52 -6.04 5.51
N ALA A 18 -15.42 -5.76 6.22
CA ALA A 18 -14.24 -6.62 6.26
C ALA A 18 -14.57 -8.08 6.65
N GLY A 19 -15.52 -8.30 7.57
CA GLY A 19 -15.96 -9.64 7.95
C GLY A 19 -16.68 -10.39 6.82
N VAL A 20 -17.43 -9.68 5.97
CA VAL A 20 -18.12 -10.26 4.81
C VAL A 20 -17.10 -10.70 3.77
N VAL A 21 -16.16 -9.82 3.41
CA VAL A 21 -15.11 -10.14 2.42
C VAL A 21 -14.22 -11.26 2.94
N SER A 22 -13.84 -11.22 4.23
CA SER A 22 -13.05 -12.28 4.87
C SER A 22 -13.71 -13.65 4.77
N GLY A 23 -15.02 -13.73 5.06
CA GLY A 23 -15.78 -14.98 4.96
C GLY A 23 -15.99 -15.46 3.52
N GLN A 24 -16.28 -14.55 2.58
CA GLN A 24 -16.51 -14.89 1.17
C GLN A 24 -15.28 -15.51 0.50
N TYR A 25 -14.10 -14.97 0.78
CA TYR A 25 -12.84 -15.44 0.19
C TYR A 25 -12.06 -16.37 1.11
N ASN A 26 -12.61 -16.67 2.29
CA ASN A 26 -12.00 -17.54 3.29
C ASN A 26 -10.56 -17.13 3.63
N LEU A 27 -10.38 -15.84 3.91
CA LEU A 27 -9.05 -15.26 4.17
C LEU A 27 -8.32 -15.92 5.35
N GLY A 28 -9.05 -16.55 6.28
CA GLY A 28 -8.46 -17.32 7.37
C GLY A 28 -7.64 -18.54 6.92
N ASN A 29 -7.75 -18.98 5.66
CA ASN A 29 -6.94 -20.06 5.11
C ASN A 29 -5.73 -19.57 4.29
N PHE A 30 -5.54 -18.26 4.16
CA PHE A 30 -4.40 -17.70 3.45
C PHE A 30 -3.14 -17.91 4.29
N ASN A 31 -2.03 -18.25 3.63
CA ASN A 31 -0.72 -18.38 4.26
C ASN A 31 0.24 -17.43 3.55
N GLY A 32 0.95 -16.63 4.32
CA GLY A 32 1.94 -15.67 3.83
C GLY A 32 2.79 -15.15 4.98
N THR A 33 3.90 -14.55 4.64
CA THR A 33 4.85 -13.92 5.57
C THR A 33 4.43 -12.51 5.98
N HIS A 34 3.64 -11.83 5.14
CA HIS A 34 3.19 -10.45 5.33
C HIS A 34 1.89 -10.21 4.57
N GLY A 35 1.15 -9.17 4.98
CA GLY A 35 -0.09 -8.76 4.35
C GLY A 35 -0.37 -7.29 4.56
N ILE A 36 -1.06 -6.69 3.59
CA ILE A 36 -1.55 -5.31 3.65
C ILE A 36 -3.05 -5.29 3.38
N GLY A 37 -3.77 -4.42 4.07
CA GLY A 37 -5.23 -4.32 3.98
C GLY A 37 -5.68 -2.87 3.97
N HIS A 38 -6.85 -2.62 3.37
CA HIS A 38 -7.42 -1.28 3.30
C HIS A 38 -8.95 -1.33 3.25
N SER A 39 -9.61 -0.63 4.16
CA SER A 39 -11.05 -0.36 4.10
C SER A 39 -11.29 1.02 3.46
N ARG A 40 -12.02 1.08 2.35
CA ARG A 40 -12.36 2.36 1.71
C ARG A 40 -13.77 2.81 2.12
N MET A 41 -13.88 4.04 2.59
CA MET A 41 -15.16 4.72 2.79
C MET A 41 -15.52 5.48 1.51
N ALA A 42 -16.57 5.04 0.80
CA ALA A 42 -17.09 5.78 -0.36
C ALA A 42 -18.09 6.84 0.13
N THR A 43 -17.66 8.09 0.23
CA THR A 43 -18.54 9.19 0.68
C THR A 43 -19.27 9.91 -0.46
N GLU A 44 -18.66 10.00 -1.66
CA GLU A 44 -19.22 10.75 -2.80
C GLU A 44 -18.94 10.14 -4.19
N SER A 45 -18.33 8.96 -4.27
CA SER A 45 -17.99 8.28 -5.54
C SER A 45 -18.74 6.96 -5.69
N ASP A 46 -19.05 6.58 -6.93
CA ASP A 46 -19.66 5.28 -7.23
C ASP A 46 -18.83 4.15 -6.60
N VAL A 47 -19.55 3.17 -6.06
CA VAL A 47 -18.97 1.98 -5.45
C VAL A 47 -18.44 1.07 -6.56
N ASP A 48 -17.20 1.29 -6.98
CA ASP A 48 -16.51 0.49 -8.01
C ASP A 48 -15.36 -0.32 -7.41
N ILE A 49 -15.42 -1.65 -7.57
CA ILE A 49 -14.38 -2.61 -7.15
C ILE A 49 -13.02 -2.27 -7.80
N ARG A 50 -13.03 -1.71 -9.01
CA ARG A 50 -11.81 -1.25 -9.71
C ARG A 50 -11.08 -0.16 -8.96
N SER A 51 -11.79 0.53 -8.08
CA SER A 51 -11.28 1.63 -7.27
C SER A 51 -10.98 1.22 -5.81
N ALA A 52 -11.08 -0.07 -5.49
CA ALA A 52 -10.67 -0.62 -4.19
C ALA A 52 -9.17 -0.97 -4.17
N HIS A 53 -8.55 -0.88 -3.00
CA HIS A 53 -7.16 -1.28 -2.70
C HIS A 53 -7.06 -2.76 -2.33
N PRO A 54 -5.87 -3.39 -2.40
CA PRO A 54 -4.54 -2.87 -2.77
C PRO A 54 -4.32 -2.77 -4.30
N TYR A 55 -3.59 -1.77 -4.81
CA TYR A 55 -3.34 -1.69 -6.27
C TYR A 55 -2.08 -2.43 -6.66
N TRP A 56 -2.14 -3.05 -7.83
CA TRP A 56 -1.08 -3.85 -8.41
C TRP A 56 -0.57 -3.16 -9.68
N ALA A 57 0.75 -3.01 -9.79
CA ALA A 57 1.40 -2.47 -10.98
C ALA A 57 1.43 -3.51 -12.10
N TYR A 58 0.43 -3.57 -12.97
CA TYR A 58 0.52 -4.43 -14.16
C TYR A 58 1.60 -3.89 -15.14
N PRO A 59 2.55 -4.70 -15.66
CA PRO A 59 2.70 -6.16 -15.56
C PRO A 59 3.70 -6.63 -14.48
N PHE A 60 4.14 -5.76 -13.58
CA PHE A 60 5.06 -6.09 -12.49
C PHE A 60 4.37 -6.92 -11.43
N ASN A 61 4.46 -8.24 -11.61
CA ASN A 61 4.07 -9.21 -10.59
C ASN A 61 4.74 -8.84 -9.25
N ASP A 62 3.96 -8.81 -8.18
CA ASP A 62 4.46 -8.69 -6.80
C ASP A 62 4.86 -7.27 -6.33
N VAL A 63 4.22 -6.19 -6.77
CA VAL A 63 4.20 -4.89 -6.06
C VAL A 63 2.77 -4.48 -5.76
N ALA A 64 2.39 -4.48 -4.48
CA ALA A 64 1.06 -4.10 -4.01
C ALA A 64 1.13 -2.89 -3.08
N VAL A 65 0.28 -1.90 -3.29
CA VAL A 65 0.25 -0.67 -2.48
C VAL A 65 -1.12 -0.46 -1.85
N VAL A 66 -1.12 -0.05 -0.57
CA VAL A 66 -2.24 0.60 0.11
C VAL A 66 -1.85 2.03 0.47
N HIS A 67 -2.74 2.98 0.22
CA HIS A 67 -2.43 4.40 0.35
C HIS A 67 -3.60 5.15 0.99
N ASN A 68 -3.27 6.04 1.91
CA ASN A 68 -4.18 6.99 2.54
C ASN A 68 -3.70 8.41 2.25
N GLY A 69 -4.43 9.11 1.39
CA GLY A 69 -3.97 10.41 0.92
C GLY A 69 -4.52 10.81 -0.42
N GLN A 70 -3.90 11.83 -1.01
CA GLN A 70 -4.14 12.28 -2.36
C GLN A 70 -2.85 12.85 -2.97
N LEU A 71 -2.61 12.56 -4.24
CA LEU A 71 -1.51 13.11 -5.01
C LEU A 71 -1.98 14.30 -5.86
N THR A 72 -1.39 15.48 -5.67
CA THR A 72 -1.73 16.70 -6.41
C THR A 72 -1.15 16.71 -7.82
N ASN A 73 -0.01 16.06 -8.03
CA ASN A 73 0.66 15.98 -9.33
C ASN A 73 0.38 14.68 -10.11
N TYR A 74 -0.68 13.94 -9.73
CA TYR A 74 -1.08 12.66 -10.33
C TYR A 74 -1.05 12.64 -11.86
N TRP A 75 -1.73 13.59 -12.52
CA TRP A 75 -1.85 13.62 -13.98
C TRP A 75 -0.52 13.90 -14.71
N ASN A 76 0.44 14.52 -14.04
CA ASN A 76 1.77 14.75 -14.61
C ASN A 76 2.56 13.44 -14.62
N TRP A 77 2.58 12.76 -13.48
CA TRP A 77 3.27 11.47 -13.33
C TRP A 77 2.64 10.37 -14.16
N ARG A 78 1.29 10.29 -14.20
CA ARG A 78 0.59 9.34 -15.04
C ARG A 78 1.03 9.46 -16.50
N ARG A 79 1.01 10.68 -17.05
CA ARG A 79 1.46 10.93 -18.43
C ARG A 79 2.93 10.55 -18.63
N SER A 80 3.80 10.84 -17.66
CA SER A 80 5.22 10.46 -17.73
C SER A 80 5.42 8.95 -17.80
N LEU A 81 4.67 8.20 -16.98
CA LEU A 81 4.73 6.73 -16.94
C LEU A 81 4.08 6.10 -18.19
N GLU A 82 2.98 6.66 -18.69
CA GLU A 82 2.38 6.23 -19.97
C GLU A 82 3.35 6.43 -21.15
N HIS A 83 4.12 7.53 -21.17
CA HIS A 83 5.16 7.74 -22.19
C HIS A 83 6.32 6.74 -22.08
N ARG A 84 6.54 6.15 -20.90
CA ARG A 84 7.50 5.05 -20.68
C ARG A 84 6.92 3.68 -21.04
N GLY A 85 5.64 3.60 -21.41
CA GLY A 85 4.98 2.38 -21.86
C GLY A 85 4.08 1.71 -20.81
N HIS A 86 3.94 2.30 -19.62
CA HIS A 86 3.05 1.78 -18.58
C HIS A 86 1.57 1.99 -18.93
N ARG A 87 0.72 1.11 -18.41
CA ARG A 87 -0.73 1.18 -18.59
C ARG A 87 -1.42 1.24 -17.24
N PHE A 88 -2.44 2.08 -17.15
CA PHE A 88 -3.25 2.25 -15.96
C PHE A 88 -4.67 1.74 -16.21
N MET A 89 -5.19 1.02 -15.24
CA MET A 89 -6.51 0.38 -15.23
C MET A 89 -7.55 1.19 -14.44
N SER A 90 -7.10 2.14 -13.62
CA SER A 90 -7.94 3.01 -12.80
C SER A 90 -7.50 4.48 -12.89
N ASN A 91 -8.24 5.35 -12.20
CA ASN A 91 -7.84 6.75 -11.95
C ASN A 91 -7.43 6.97 -10.49
N CYS A 92 -7.00 5.92 -9.79
CA CYS A 92 -6.64 6.02 -8.39
C CYS A 92 -5.15 6.35 -8.22
N ASP A 93 -4.87 7.33 -7.35
CA ASP A 93 -3.51 7.74 -6.98
C ASP A 93 -2.65 6.57 -6.52
N SER A 94 -3.25 5.57 -5.89
CA SER A 94 -2.56 4.42 -5.35
C SER A 94 -2.04 3.47 -6.42
N GLU A 95 -2.71 3.40 -7.57
CA GLU A 95 -2.18 2.71 -8.75
C GLU A 95 -0.95 3.43 -9.29
N LEU A 96 -0.95 4.77 -9.25
CA LEU A 96 0.22 5.57 -9.62
C LEU A 96 1.42 5.24 -8.75
N ILE A 97 1.25 5.17 -7.42
CA ILE A 97 2.35 4.83 -6.50
C ILE A 97 2.88 3.43 -6.82
N ALA A 98 2.01 2.44 -7.03
CA ALA A 98 2.44 1.08 -7.38
C ALA A 98 3.25 1.06 -8.68
N VAL A 99 2.74 1.67 -9.75
CA VAL A 99 3.41 1.71 -11.06
C VAL A 99 4.72 2.51 -11.00
N TYR A 100 4.74 3.60 -10.23
CA TYR A 100 5.94 4.42 -10.00
C TYR A 100 7.06 3.62 -9.34
N LEU A 101 6.75 2.92 -8.24
CA LEU A 101 7.73 2.10 -7.52
C LEU A 101 8.22 0.96 -8.42
N ALA A 102 7.31 0.30 -9.13
CA ALA A 102 7.67 -0.77 -10.05
C ALA A 102 8.55 -0.30 -11.21
N ASP A 103 8.30 0.88 -11.80
CA ASP A 103 9.17 1.49 -12.82
C ASP A 103 10.59 1.75 -12.28
N LYS A 104 10.70 2.28 -11.06
CA LYS A 104 12.00 2.53 -10.42
C LYS A 104 12.74 1.21 -10.17
N MET A 105 12.05 0.19 -9.65
CA MET A 105 12.64 -1.13 -9.40
C MET A 105 13.11 -1.83 -10.68
N ASP A 106 12.32 -1.77 -11.76
CA ASP A 106 12.71 -2.31 -13.09
C ASP A 106 13.99 -1.66 -13.64
N ARG A 107 14.23 -0.40 -13.23
CA ARG A 107 15.42 0.38 -13.60
C ARG A 107 16.60 0.16 -12.64
N GLY A 108 16.50 -0.79 -11.71
CA GLY A 108 17.57 -1.22 -10.82
C GLY A 108 17.67 -0.47 -9.49
N PHE A 109 16.63 0.26 -9.10
CA PHE A 109 16.56 0.87 -7.77
C PHE A 109 16.10 -0.17 -6.74
N GLU A 110 16.73 -0.15 -5.56
CA GLU A 110 16.20 -0.85 -4.39
C GLU A 110 14.86 -0.23 -3.97
N LEU A 111 13.98 -1.02 -3.35
CA LEU A 111 12.65 -0.58 -2.93
C LEU A 111 12.72 0.67 -2.04
N GLU A 112 13.61 0.68 -1.05
CA GLU A 112 13.80 1.81 -0.15
C GLU A 112 14.18 3.08 -0.90
N GLY A 113 15.10 3.00 -1.87
CA GLY A 113 15.51 4.13 -2.71
C GLY A 113 14.37 4.62 -3.61
N ALA A 114 13.59 3.71 -4.19
CA ALA A 114 12.40 4.08 -4.96
C ALA A 114 11.35 4.80 -4.10
N MET A 115 11.19 4.38 -2.85
CA MET A 115 10.28 5.02 -1.90
C MET A 115 10.79 6.38 -1.41
N GLN A 116 12.10 6.53 -1.18
CA GLN A 116 12.71 7.82 -0.87
C GLN A 116 12.52 8.82 -2.02
N ASP A 117 12.81 8.42 -3.25
CA ASP A 117 12.57 9.25 -4.44
C ASP A 117 11.09 9.66 -4.55
N SER A 118 10.16 8.77 -4.14
CA SER A 118 8.73 9.08 -4.18
C SER A 118 8.34 10.26 -3.28
N LEU A 119 9.06 10.47 -2.16
CA LEU A 119 8.80 11.60 -1.25
C LEU A 119 9.21 12.94 -1.84
N GLU A 120 10.17 12.95 -2.77
CA GLU A 120 10.62 14.16 -3.47
C GLU A 120 9.82 14.41 -4.76
N GLU A 121 9.48 13.33 -5.47
CA GLU A 121 8.90 13.39 -6.81
C GLU A 121 7.37 13.46 -6.81
N LEU A 122 6.71 12.80 -5.85
CA LEU A 122 5.25 12.82 -5.71
C LEU A 122 4.83 13.98 -4.83
N ASP A 123 3.91 14.80 -5.33
CA ASP A 123 3.39 15.96 -4.61
C ASP A 123 1.99 15.64 -4.09
N GLY A 124 1.70 16.06 -2.86
CA GLY A 124 0.45 15.80 -2.19
C GLY A 124 0.61 15.52 -0.70
N VAL A 125 -0.42 14.88 -0.14
CA VAL A 125 -0.45 14.47 1.27
C VAL A 125 -0.84 13.00 1.28
N PHE A 126 0.10 12.15 1.66
CA PHE A 126 -0.01 10.71 1.55
C PHE A 126 0.81 9.95 2.60
N THR A 127 0.21 8.89 3.11
CA THR A 127 0.94 7.76 3.68
C THR A 127 0.62 6.52 2.88
N TYR A 128 1.62 5.67 2.66
CA TYR A 128 1.38 4.40 1.98
C TYR A 128 2.22 3.27 2.56
N VAL A 129 1.72 2.05 2.38
CA VAL A 129 2.42 0.80 2.66
C VAL A 129 2.51 0.02 1.36
N VAL A 130 3.68 -0.55 1.10
CA VAL A 130 3.97 -1.40 -0.05
C VAL A 130 4.34 -2.79 0.42
N ALA A 131 3.84 -3.82 -0.27
CA ALA A 131 4.27 -5.20 -0.10
C ALA A 131 4.83 -5.69 -1.44
N THR A 132 6.02 -6.28 -1.38
CA THR A 132 6.62 -7.03 -2.48
C THR A 132 6.61 -8.53 -2.18
N SER A 133 7.26 -9.33 -3.04
CA SER A 133 7.44 -10.77 -2.79
C SER A 133 8.23 -11.09 -1.51
N ASP A 134 9.06 -10.16 -1.04
CA ASP A 134 10.06 -10.38 0.01
C ASP A 134 10.25 -9.18 0.96
N CYS A 135 9.54 -8.07 0.74
CA CYS A 135 9.66 -6.87 1.54
C CYS A 135 8.29 -6.28 1.93
N LEU A 136 8.25 -5.65 3.09
CA LEU A 136 7.20 -4.74 3.52
C LEU A 136 7.81 -3.36 3.67
N GLY A 137 7.19 -2.32 3.13
CA GLY A 137 7.70 -0.96 3.24
C GLY A 137 6.60 0.02 3.62
N MET A 138 6.97 1.10 4.31
CA MET A 138 6.10 2.25 4.54
C MET A 138 6.79 3.56 4.18
N ALA A 139 5.99 4.55 3.79
CA ALA A 139 6.43 5.92 3.56
C ALA A 139 5.39 6.91 4.12
N LYS A 140 5.89 7.97 4.77
CA LYS A 140 5.10 9.10 5.24
C LYS A 140 5.57 10.39 4.59
N ASP A 141 4.66 11.13 3.97
CA ASP A 141 4.96 12.40 3.32
C ASP A 141 5.56 13.43 4.30
N LEU A 142 6.16 14.49 3.74
CA LEU A 142 6.82 15.56 4.51
C LEU A 142 5.86 16.49 5.26
N MET A 143 4.57 16.53 4.92
CA MET A 143 3.56 17.24 5.70
C MET A 143 3.07 16.42 6.89
N GLY A 144 3.19 15.09 6.84
CA GLY A 144 2.83 14.17 7.92
C GLY A 144 1.36 14.22 8.33
N ALA A 145 0.47 14.70 7.45
CA ALA A 145 -0.92 14.99 7.83
C ALA A 145 -1.84 13.76 7.81
N LYS A 146 -1.39 12.64 7.23
CA LYS A 146 -2.12 11.37 7.24
C LYS A 146 -1.56 10.48 8.35
N PRO A 147 -2.41 9.94 9.24
CA PRO A 147 -1.95 9.23 10.40
C PRO A 147 -1.38 7.86 10.01
N MET A 148 -0.34 7.46 10.72
CA MET A 148 0.26 6.14 10.70
C MET A 148 0.80 5.84 12.09
N VAL A 149 0.60 4.61 12.56
CA VAL A 149 1.11 4.12 13.82
C VAL A 149 1.89 2.84 13.51
N LEU A 150 3.08 2.75 14.09
CA LEU A 150 4.00 1.63 13.93
C LEU A 150 4.20 0.95 15.30
N TYR A 151 4.12 -0.38 15.28
CA TYR A 151 4.64 -1.26 16.31
C TYR A 151 5.75 -2.11 15.69
N GLU A 152 6.88 -2.20 16.37
CA GLU A 152 8.03 -2.98 15.92
C GLU A 152 8.65 -3.72 17.12
N SER A 153 8.93 -5.00 16.92
CA SER A 153 9.60 -5.89 17.85
C SER A 153 10.57 -6.80 17.08
N ASP A 154 11.37 -7.59 17.79
CA ASP A 154 12.32 -8.52 17.15
C ASP A 154 11.63 -9.56 16.24
N ASP A 155 10.36 -9.89 16.52
CA ASP A 155 9.62 -10.95 15.83
C ASP A 155 8.49 -10.45 14.91
N PHE A 156 8.06 -9.19 15.05
CA PHE A 156 6.84 -8.71 14.40
C PHE A 156 6.82 -7.20 14.16
N VAL A 157 6.28 -6.82 13.00
CA VAL A 157 6.02 -5.44 12.59
C VAL A 157 4.54 -5.27 12.30
N ALA A 158 3.93 -4.22 12.83
CA ALA A 158 2.54 -3.87 12.55
C ALA A 158 2.39 -2.39 12.23
N LEU A 159 1.61 -2.09 11.19
CA LEU A 159 1.31 -0.73 10.75
C LEU A 159 -0.20 -0.56 10.65
N ALA A 160 -0.71 0.58 11.12
CA ALA A 160 -2.12 0.94 10.95
C ALA A 160 -2.30 2.46 10.93
N SER A 161 -3.46 2.94 10.47
CA SER A 161 -3.79 4.36 10.60
C SER A 161 -4.12 4.78 12.04
N GLU A 162 -4.53 3.84 12.90
CA GLU A 162 -4.87 4.09 14.30
C GLU A 162 -4.37 2.94 15.19
N GLU A 163 -3.90 3.28 16.40
CA GLU A 163 -3.34 2.32 17.36
C GLU A 163 -4.31 1.19 17.73
N VAL A 164 -5.61 1.48 17.80
CA VAL A 164 -6.64 0.50 18.18
C VAL A 164 -6.62 -0.76 17.29
N ALA A 165 -6.26 -0.61 16.02
CA ALA A 165 -6.14 -1.73 15.10
C ALA A 165 -5.00 -2.67 15.50
N ILE A 166 -3.83 -2.12 15.83
CA ILE A 166 -2.67 -2.91 16.26
C ILE A 166 -2.93 -3.51 17.64
N ARG A 167 -3.46 -2.72 18.58
CA ARG A 167 -3.72 -3.16 19.96
C ARG A 167 -4.64 -4.39 20.02
N SER A 168 -5.59 -4.49 19.08
CA SER A 168 -6.53 -5.61 19.01
C SER A 168 -5.89 -6.97 18.73
N ILE A 169 -4.66 -6.99 18.22
CA ILE A 169 -3.92 -8.20 17.83
C ILE A 169 -3.16 -8.79 19.03
N PHE A 170 -2.75 -7.96 20.00
CA PHE A 170 -1.86 -8.37 21.08
C PHE A 170 -2.59 -8.52 22.44
N PRO A 171 -2.36 -9.63 23.17
CA PRO A 171 -2.97 -9.84 24.49
C PRO A 171 -2.29 -9.06 25.63
N HIS A 172 -1.13 -8.44 25.37
CA HIS A 172 -0.29 -7.74 26.34
C HIS A 172 -0.08 -6.28 25.93
N GLU A 173 0.40 -5.42 26.84
CA GLU A 173 0.71 -4.02 26.53
C GLU A 173 1.83 -3.90 25.49
N ILE A 174 1.66 -2.99 24.55
CA ILE A 174 2.58 -2.75 23.44
C ILE A 174 2.91 -1.26 23.40
N ASP A 175 4.13 -0.94 22.98
CA ASP A 175 4.53 0.43 22.72
C ASP A 175 4.42 0.70 21.23
N THR A 176 3.58 1.67 20.86
CA THR A 176 3.45 2.12 19.48
C THR A 176 3.95 3.55 19.35
N PHE A 177 4.36 3.93 18.14
CA PHE A 177 4.80 5.30 17.85
C PHE A 177 4.31 5.76 16.48
N ASP A 178 4.17 7.08 16.34
CA ASP A 178 3.93 7.72 15.05
C ASP A 178 5.28 7.96 14.36
N PRO A 179 5.52 7.38 13.17
CA PRO A 179 6.72 7.67 12.40
C PRO A 179 6.89 9.16 12.08
N TYR A 180 8.13 9.59 11.88
CA TYR A 180 8.46 10.97 11.54
C TYR A 180 8.00 11.32 10.13
N GLU A 181 7.81 12.62 9.89
CA GLU A 181 7.58 13.17 8.54
C GLU A 181 8.77 12.86 7.63
N GLY A 182 8.50 12.46 6.39
CA GLY A 182 9.52 12.05 5.43
C GLY A 182 10.20 10.71 5.73
N GLU A 183 9.68 9.94 6.68
CA GLU A 183 10.27 8.64 7.02
C GLU A 183 9.89 7.57 5.99
N VAL A 184 10.91 6.80 5.58
CA VAL A 184 10.77 5.57 4.80
C VAL A 184 11.37 4.45 5.63
N ARG A 185 10.66 3.32 5.71
CA ARG A 185 11.21 2.08 6.27
C ARG A 185 10.87 0.91 5.37
N VAL A 186 11.83 -0.01 5.24
CA VAL A 186 11.65 -1.28 4.54
C VAL A 186 12.15 -2.41 5.43
N TRP A 187 11.32 -3.42 5.59
CA TRP A 187 11.62 -4.67 6.29
C TRP A 187 11.73 -5.79 5.27
N GLN A 188 12.87 -6.48 5.27
CA GLN A 188 13.10 -7.67 4.47
C GLN A 188 12.71 -8.92 5.27
N LEU A 189 12.05 -9.87 4.60
CA LEU A 189 11.36 -11.00 5.24
C LEU A 189 12.02 -12.36 4.96
#